data_AF-A0A1V8TJ47-F1
#
_entry.id   AF-A0A1V8TJ47-F1
#
_cell.length_a   1.000
_cell.length_b   1.000
_cell.length_c   1.000
_cell.angle_alpha   90.00
_cell.angle_beta   90.00
_cell.angle_gamma   90.00
#
_symmetry.space_group_name_H-M   'P 1'
#
loop_
_entity.id
_entity.type
_entity.pdbx_description
1 polymer ?
#
loop_
_entity_poly.entity_id
_entity_poly.type
_entity_poly.pdbx_seq_one_letter_code
_entity_poly.pdbx_strand_id
1 'polypeptide(L)'
;MPSAVSSFGATPTLATFLKASKNNSIESGIELLVSLLQRRQIRNSRQCALATAHLLLRVIGQERVRDVQVLIKRVRSVGRRLISAQPREMAVGNIVRRVLGIIREVAEEASAEPESEVAGPSSGGMRELHRPALNSTISSFSPLHQSSALPASFHSRFGSGDSSNDSTPLIQSFSDLSLVEQQQQQRPALAAAHAGSLFGLFQQPGSARNTPPVTGTSTPIPSTPTKGKVALNTATSETIDLKSEILSSIRELLDELDVVDSQIAESALDHIHAGEIILINTSSQTVQRFLAAAARKRKFTSMVHGQVMPDESFKPLTALGTTVIMIPDSAVFALMSRINKVILAPHTVLANGSLLAASGSSTIALAARAHRVPVVVLSGIYKLSPVYPFDTAELIEWGDPSKV
;
A
#
# COMPACT_ATOMS: atom_id res chain seq x y z
N MET A 1 -42.12 22.04 -33.18
CA MET A 1 -40.69 22.08 -32.84
C MET A 1 -40.51 21.47 -31.46
N PRO A 2 -40.13 20.18 -31.33
CA PRO A 2 -39.77 19.64 -30.02
C PRO A 2 -38.29 19.94 -29.76
N SER A 3 -38.04 20.68 -28.67
CA SER A 3 -36.71 21.03 -28.19
C SER A 3 -36.00 19.78 -27.66
N ALA A 4 -34.77 19.56 -28.14
CA ALA A 4 -33.89 18.51 -27.68
C ALA A 4 -33.52 18.71 -26.20
N VAL A 5 -33.93 17.77 -25.35
CA VAL A 5 -33.45 17.69 -23.97
C VAL A 5 -32.08 17.01 -24.03
N SER A 6 -31.03 17.80 -23.88
CA SER A 6 -29.65 17.34 -23.77
C SER A 6 -29.47 16.51 -22.49
N SER A 7 -28.86 15.34 -22.63
CA SER A 7 -28.64 14.36 -21.55
C SER A 7 -27.48 14.75 -20.61
N PHE A 8 -27.55 15.93 -20.00
CA PHE A 8 -26.62 16.33 -18.94
C PHE A 8 -27.11 15.80 -17.58
N GLY A 9 -26.27 15.06 -16.85
CA GLY A 9 -26.43 15.00 -15.39
C GLY A 9 -26.22 13.67 -14.65
N ALA A 10 -25.52 12.66 -15.18
CA ALA A 10 -25.03 11.59 -14.31
C ALA A 10 -23.76 12.08 -13.60
N THR A 11 -23.78 12.19 -12.27
CA THR A 11 -22.56 12.47 -11.49
C THR A 11 -21.50 11.41 -11.84
N PRO A 12 -20.28 11.82 -12.19
CA PRO A 12 -19.25 10.86 -12.58
C PRO A 12 -18.85 10.03 -11.36
N THR A 13 -19.35 8.81 -11.32
CA THR A 13 -19.09 7.80 -10.31
C THR A 13 -18.15 6.73 -10.85
N LEU A 14 -17.61 5.88 -9.98
CA LEU A 14 -16.83 4.70 -10.37
C LEU A 14 -17.53 3.87 -11.46
N ALA A 15 -18.85 3.65 -11.37
CA ALA A 15 -19.60 2.89 -12.36
C ALA A 15 -19.59 3.56 -13.74
N THR A 16 -19.75 4.89 -13.79
CA THR A 16 -19.67 5.65 -15.05
C THR A 16 -18.25 5.60 -15.63
N PHE A 17 -17.23 5.68 -14.78
CA PHE A 17 -15.84 5.51 -15.18
C PHE A 17 -15.58 4.12 -15.77
N LEU A 18 -15.99 3.04 -15.08
CA LEU A 18 -15.79 1.67 -15.57
C LEU A 18 -16.54 1.39 -16.87
N LYS A 19 -17.69 2.03 -17.10
CA LYS A 19 -18.41 1.93 -18.36
C LYS A 19 -17.70 2.70 -19.48
N ALA A 20 -17.30 3.94 -19.23
CA ALA A 20 -16.59 4.78 -20.20
C ALA A 20 -15.20 4.21 -20.54
N SER A 21 -14.51 3.65 -19.55
CA SER A 21 -13.18 3.07 -19.70
C SER A 21 -13.18 1.75 -20.46
N LYS A 22 -14.32 1.12 -20.77
CA LYS A 22 -14.35 -0.04 -21.67
C LYS A 22 -14.24 0.36 -23.14
N ASN A 23 -14.84 1.49 -23.51
CA ASN A 23 -15.01 1.91 -24.91
C ASN A 23 -13.97 2.95 -25.38
N ASN A 24 -13.43 3.75 -24.46
CA ASN A 24 -12.49 4.82 -24.81
C ASN A 24 -11.08 4.30 -25.10
N SER A 25 -10.22 5.09 -25.74
CA SER A 25 -8.77 4.77 -25.81
C SER A 25 -8.17 4.67 -24.39
N ILE A 26 -7.04 3.97 -24.25
CA ILE A 26 -6.37 3.80 -22.94
C ILE A 26 -5.90 5.16 -22.41
N GLU A 27 -5.33 6.00 -23.28
CA GLU A 27 -4.81 7.31 -22.90
C GLU A 27 -5.94 8.22 -22.41
N SER A 28 -7.08 8.23 -23.13
CA SER A 28 -8.29 8.92 -22.68
C SER A 28 -8.82 8.37 -21.35
N GLY A 29 -8.68 7.06 -21.10
CA GLY A 29 -9.04 6.44 -19.82
C GLY A 29 -8.14 6.89 -18.66
N ILE A 30 -6.83 7.05 -18.91
CA ILE A 30 -5.87 7.58 -17.94
C ILE A 30 -6.20 9.03 -17.60
N GLU A 31 -6.40 9.86 -18.62
CA GLU A 31 -6.76 11.28 -18.45
C GLU A 31 -8.09 11.45 -17.72
N LEU A 32 -9.08 10.62 -18.05
CA LEU A 32 -10.37 10.62 -17.36
C LEU A 32 -10.16 10.30 -15.87
N LEU A 33 -9.44 9.22 -15.51
CA LEU A 33 -9.23 8.90 -14.11
C LEU A 33 -8.45 9.99 -13.37
N VAL A 34 -7.42 10.56 -13.99
CA VAL A 34 -6.68 11.71 -13.44
C VAL A 34 -7.62 12.88 -13.15
N SER A 35 -8.51 13.22 -14.09
CA SER A 35 -9.48 14.30 -13.91
C SER A 35 -10.48 14.01 -12.78
N LEU A 36 -10.97 12.76 -12.69
CA LEU A 36 -11.90 12.34 -11.63
C LEU A 36 -11.27 12.39 -10.23
N LEU A 37 -9.98 12.02 -10.11
CA LEU A 37 -9.21 12.11 -8.87
C LEU A 37 -8.94 13.57 -8.49
N GLN A 38 -8.46 14.40 -9.42
CA GLN A 38 -8.24 15.84 -9.18
C GLN A 38 -9.51 16.55 -8.69
N ARG A 39 -10.66 16.22 -9.30
CA ARG A 39 -11.97 16.79 -8.96
C ARG A 39 -12.62 16.14 -7.73
N ARG A 40 -11.98 15.13 -7.12
CA ARG A 40 -12.50 14.37 -5.98
C ARG A 40 -13.91 13.82 -6.23
N GLN A 41 -14.16 13.32 -7.43
CA GLN A 41 -15.45 12.77 -7.85
C GLN A 41 -15.56 11.28 -7.51
N ILE A 42 -14.45 10.56 -7.61
CA ILE A 42 -14.30 9.23 -7.01
C ILE A 42 -13.70 9.47 -5.62
N ARG A 43 -14.47 9.13 -4.57
CA ARG A 43 -14.05 9.24 -3.17
C ARG A 43 -14.09 7.86 -2.52
N ASN A 44 -13.46 7.74 -1.36
CA ASN A 44 -13.24 6.50 -0.62
C ASN A 44 -12.11 5.66 -1.20
N SER A 45 -11.24 5.21 -0.30
CA SER A 45 -10.05 4.46 -0.66
C SER A 45 -10.35 3.14 -1.40
N ARG A 46 -11.48 2.47 -1.13
CA ARG A 46 -11.89 1.28 -1.89
C ARG A 46 -12.22 1.59 -3.35
N GLN A 47 -12.99 2.65 -3.62
CA GLN A 47 -13.36 3.02 -4.99
C GLN A 47 -12.14 3.50 -5.78
N CYS A 48 -11.27 4.29 -5.16
CA CYS A 48 -10.00 4.71 -5.75
C CYS A 48 -9.09 3.52 -6.06
N ALA A 49 -9.01 2.53 -5.16
CA ALA A 49 -8.25 1.29 -5.37
C ALA A 49 -8.79 0.47 -6.56
N LEU A 50 -10.10 0.20 -6.59
CA LEU A 50 -10.74 -0.55 -7.68
C LEU A 50 -10.59 0.14 -9.04
N ALA A 51 -10.83 1.45 -9.11
CA ALA A 51 -10.66 2.21 -10.35
C ALA A 51 -9.22 2.17 -10.86
N THR A 52 -8.24 2.27 -9.96
CA THR A 52 -6.81 2.19 -10.28
C THR A 52 -6.42 0.79 -10.78
N ALA A 53 -6.85 -0.27 -10.09
CA ALA A 53 -6.56 -1.65 -10.47
C ALA A 53 -7.17 -2.00 -11.84
N HIS A 54 -8.42 -1.62 -12.10
CA HIS A 54 -9.05 -1.81 -13.41
C HIS A 54 -8.34 -1.06 -14.53
N LEU A 55 -7.89 0.18 -14.27
CA LEU A 55 -7.14 0.94 -15.26
C LEU A 55 -5.80 0.27 -15.58
N LEU A 56 -5.06 -0.15 -14.56
CA LEU A 56 -3.77 -0.82 -14.73
C LEU A 56 -3.91 -2.17 -15.45
N LEU A 57 -4.95 -2.96 -15.13
CA LEU A 57 -5.29 -4.19 -15.85
C LEU A 57 -5.46 -3.92 -17.35
N ARG A 58 -6.15 -2.83 -17.71
CA ARG A 58 -6.37 -2.44 -19.11
C ARG A 58 -5.09 -1.95 -19.79
N VAL A 59 -4.26 -1.17 -19.09
CA VAL A 59 -2.95 -0.70 -19.60
C VAL A 59 -2.08 -1.89 -19.96
N ILE A 60 -1.91 -2.85 -19.03
CA ILE A 60 -1.09 -4.05 -19.22
C ILE A 60 -1.69 -4.96 -20.30
N GLY A 61 -3.02 -5.11 -20.31
CA GLY A 61 -3.74 -5.94 -21.28
C GLY A 61 -3.55 -5.49 -22.74
N GLN A 62 -3.34 -4.20 -22.98
CA GLN A 62 -3.16 -3.64 -24.32
C GLN A 62 -1.69 -3.47 -24.73
N GLU A 63 -0.77 -3.42 -23.77
CA GLU A 63 0.65 -3.26 -24.05
C GLU A 63 1.26 -4.55 -24.61
N ARG A 64 2.09 -4.43 -25.66
CA ARG A 64 2.83 -5.57 -26.21
C ARG A 64 4.09 -5.78 -25.37
N VAL A 65 4.04 -6.78 -24.49
CA VAL A 65 5.14 -7.12 -23.59
C VAL A 65 6.22 -7.83 -24.40
N ARG A 66 7.31 -7.13 -24.70
CA ARG A 66 8.56 -7.71 -25.24
C ARG A 66 9.69 -7.67 -24.23
N ASP A 67 9.63 -6.71 -23.32
CA ASP A 67 10.58 -6.48 -22.25
C ASP A 67 9.80 -6.03 -21.01
N VAL A 68 10.01 -6.73 -19.90
CA VAL A 68 9.38 -6.44 -18.60
C VAL A 68 9.77 -5.05 -18.11
N GLN A 69 10.99 -4.58 -18.39
CA GLN A 69 11.44 -3.26 -17.96
C GLN A 69 10.67 -2.13 -18.65
N VAL A 70 10.27 -2.31 -19.91
CA VAL A 70 9.40 -1.36 -20.62
C VAL A 70 8.03 -1.30 -19.96
N LEU A 71 7.45 -2.45 -19.63
CA LEU A 71 6.16 -2.54 -18.94
C LEU A 71 6.21 -1.86 -17.56
N ILE A 72 7.24 -2.15 -16.76
CA ILE A 72 7.48 -1.51 -15.45
C ILE A 72 7.58 0.02 -15.60
N LYS A 73 8.31 0.50 -16.62
CA LYS A 73 8.42 1.95 -16.89
C LYS A 73 7.07 2.56 -17.24
N ARG A 74 6.26 1.90 -18.08
CA ARG A 74 4.93 2.40 -18.47
C ARG A 74 3.98 2.44 -17.27
N VAL A 75 3.87 1.35 -16.51
CA VAL A 75 3.03 1.29 -15.30
C VAL A 75 3.46 2.33 -14.28
N ARG A 76 4.77 2.52 -14.08
CA ARG A 76 5.30 3.57 -13.19
C ARG A 76 4.96 4.98 -13.68
N SER A 77 5.02 5.23 -14.99
CA SER A 77 4.66 6.52 -15.58
C SER A 77 3.18 6.84 -15.38
N VAL A 78 2.29 5.88 -15.62
CA VAL A 78 0.85 6.02 -15.38
C VAL A 78 0.59 6.22 -13.88
N GLY A 79 1.20 5.39 -13.03
CA GLY A 79 1.07 5.48 -11.59
C GLY A 79 1.49 6.84 -11.02
N ARG A 80 2.60 7.42 -11.50
CA ARG A 80 3.02 8.78 -11.10
C ARG A 80 1.97 9.83 -11.41
N ARG A 81 1.34 9.78 -12.59
CA ARG A 81 0.28 10.72 -12.98
C ARG A 81 -0.94 10.60 -12.06
N LEU A 82 -1.35 9.36 -11.74
CA LEU A 82 -2.47 9.11 -10.83
C LEU A 82 -2.17 9.58 -9.40
N ILE A 83 -0.96 9.30 -8.89
CA ILE A 83 -0.54 9.72 -7.55
C ILE A 83 -0.44 11.25 -7.49
N SER A 84 0.09 11.91 -8.52
CA SER A 84 0.15 13.38 -8.56
C SER A 84 -1.22 14.04 -8.66
N ALA A 85 -2.24 13.33 -9.18
CA ALA A 85 -3.60 13.83 -9.28
C ALA A 85 -4.24 14.02 -7.89
N GLN A 86 -3.96 13.12 -6.96
CA GLN A 86 -4.47 13.17 -5.59
C GLN A 86 -3.48 12.47 -4.63
N PRO A 87 -2.40 13.14 -4.18
CA PRO A 87 -1.32 12.51 -3.41
C PRO A 87 -1.77 12.01 -2.03
N ARG A 88 -2.86 12.58 -1.49
CA ARG A 88 -3.44 12.22 -0.19
C ARG A 88 -4.27 10.93 -0.24
N GLU A 89 -4.72 10.52 -1.42
CA GLU A 89 -5.39 9.24 -1.61
C GLU A 89 -4.34 8.15 -1.85
N MET A 90 -3.74 7.69 -0.75
CA MET A 90 -2.58 6.80 -0.78
C MET A 90 -2.93 5.40 -1.30
N ALA A 91 -4.21 5.00 -1.27
CA ALA A 91 -4.67 3.73 -1.82
C ALA A 91 -4.31 3.58 -3.30
N VAL A 92 -4.38 4.67 -4.09
CA VAL A 92 -3.96 4.68 -5.51
C VAL A 92 -2.49 4.27 -5.62
N GLY A 93 -1.62 4.90 -4.83
CA GLY A 93 -0.20 4.58 -4.83
C GLY A 93 0.10 3.17 -4.31
N ASN A 94 -0.65 2.69 -3.34
CA ASN A 94 -0.51 1.34 -2.79
C ASN A 94 -0.85 0.28 -3.86
N ILE A 95 -1.94 0.46 -4.60
CA ILE A 95 -2.31 -0.42 -5.72
C ILE A 95 -1.25 -0.39 -6.82
N VAL A 96 -0.75 0.80 -7.21
CA VAL A 96 0.33 0.91 -8.20
C VAL A 96 1.57 0.13 -7.76
N ARG A 97 2.00 0.26 -6.50
CA ARG A 97 3.16 -0.46 -5.97
C ARG A 97 2.93 -1.97 -5.94
N ARG A 98 1.73 -2.40 -5.57
CA ARG A 98 1.35 -3.82 -5.56
C ARG A 98 1.37 -4.43 -6.95
N VAL A 99 0.81 -3.75 -7.95
CA VAL A 99 0.87 -4.18 -9.35
C VAL A 99 2.31 -4.22 -9.86
N LEU A 100 3.15 -3.24 -9.51
CA LEU A 100 4.58 -3.29 -9.85
C LEU A 100 5.32 -4.44 -9.14
N GLY A 101 4.90 -4.81 -7.94
CA GLY A 101 5.40 -6.00 -7.22
C GLY A 101 5.06 -7.27 -7.96
N ILE A 102 3.78 -7.46 -8.32
CA ILE A 102 3.29 -8.60 -9.12
C ILE A 102 4.10 -8.76 -10.41
N ILE A 103 4.31 -7.67 -11.15
CA ILE A 103 5.08 -7.71 -12.42
C ILE A 103 6.53 -8.16 -12.19
N ARG A 104 7.14 -7.77 -11.06
CA ARG A 104 8.52 -8.13 -10.73
C ARG A 104 8.62 -9.58 -10.28
N GLU A 105 7.70 -10.02 -9.42
CA GLU A 105 7.64 -11.39 -8.91
C GLU A 105 7.51 -12.40 -10.06
N VAL A 106 6.54 -12.20 -10.96
CA VAL A 106 6.35 -13.06 -12.14
C VAL A 106 7.58 -13.05 -13.06
N ALA A 107 8.26 -11.90 -13.18
CA ALA A 107 9.45 -11.80 -14.01
C ALA A 107 10.69 -12.47 -13.38
N GLU A 108 10.79 -12.47 -12.05
CA GLU A 108 11.83 -13.16 -11.31
C GLU A 108 11.62 -14.68 -11.39
N GLU A 109 10.38 -15.15 -11.21
CA GLU A 109 10.02 -16.57 -11.32
C GLU A 109 10.29 -17.13 -12.72
N ALA A 110 9.99 -16.34 -13.77
CA ALA A 110 10.30 -16.72 -15.14
C ALA A 110 11.80 -16.83 -15.45
N SER A 111 12.63 -16.09 -14.69
CA SER A 111 14.09 -16.11 -14.86
C SER A 111 14.78 -17.15 -13.97
N ALA A 112 14.10 -17.61 -12.93
CA ALA A 112 14.52 -18.73 -12.10
C ALA A 112 14.17 -20.01 -12.85
N GLU A 113 15.10 -20.52 -13.66
CA GLU A 113 14.92 -21.85 -14.26
C GLU A 113 14.57 -22.88 -13.17
N PRO A 114 13.64 -23.81 -13.42
CA PRO A 114 13.47 -24.94 -12.51
C PRO A 114 14.82 -25.66 -12.48
N GLU A 115 15.45 -25.71 -11.31
CA GLU A 115 16.64 -26.55 -11.11
C GLU A 115 16.26 -27.97 -11.56
N SER A 116 16.69 -28.33 -12.76
CA SER A 116 16.49 -29.65 -13.29
C SER A 116 17.31 -30.57 -12.40
N GLU A 117 16.63 -31.49 -11.72
CA GLU A 117 17.27 -32.58 -10.98
C GLU A 117 18.21 -33.32 -11.94
N VAL A 118 19.50 -32.97 -11.90
CA VAL A 118 20.51 -33.62 -12.73
C VAL A 118 20.72 -35.01 -12.15
N ALA A 119 20.11 -36.01 -12.78
CA ALA A 119 20.45 -37.41 -12.60
C ALA A 119 21.95 -37.60 -12.88
N GLY A 120 22.74 -37.79 -11.81
CA GLY A 120 24.18 -37.98 -11.91
C GLY A 120 24.56 -39.31 -12.57
N PRO A 121 25.63 -39.37 -13.39
CA PRO A 121 26.11 -40.63 -13.93
C PRO A 121 26.85 -41.45 -12.86
N SER A 122 26.51 -42.73 -12.78
CA SER A 122 27.15 -43.73 -11.93
C SER A 122 28.61 -43.99 -12.35
N SER A 123 29.56 -43.73 -11.46
CA SER A 123 30.85 -44.45 -11.44
C SER A 123 31.46 -44.39 -10.05
N GLY A 124 31.79 -45.56 -9.51
CA GLY A 124 32.20 -45.78 -8.13
C GLY A 124 33.58 -45.23 -7.75
N GLY A 125 33.72 -45.00 -6.45
CA GLY A 125 34.96 -44.63 -5.78
C GLY A 125 34.66 -44.24 -4.34
N MET A 126 34.89 -45.17 -3.42
CA MET A 126 34.67 -45.04 -1.97
C MET A 126 35.25 -43.73 -1.40
N ARG A 127 34.41 -42.98 -0.69
CA ARG A 127 34.74 -42.27 0.56
C ARG A 127 33.44 -42.11 1.37
N GLU A 128 33.41 -42.74 2.55
CA GLU A 128 32.43 -42.50 3.63
C GLU A 128 32.42 -40.99 3.99
N LEU A 129 31.30 -40.34 4.34
CA LEU A 129 30.31 -40.69 5.35
C LEU A 129 28.84 -40.61 4.86
N HIS A 130 28.06 -41.65 5.22
CA HIS A 130 26.59 -41.67 5.39
C HIS A 130 26.23 -40.97 6.73
N ARG A 131 25.07 -40.36 7.01
CA ARG A 131 23.68 -40.46 6.49
C ARG A 131 22.83 -39.22 6.95
N PRO A 132 21.49 -39.10 6.69
CA PRO A 132 20.87 -37.92 6.10
C PRO A 132 19.81 -37.24 7.01
N ALA A 133 19.12 -36.26 6.43
CA ALA A 133 18.11 -35.38 7.04
C ALA A 133 16.89 -36.07 7.68
N LEU A 134 16.30 -35.39 8.68
CA LEU A 134 14.86 -35.41 8.89
C LEU A 134 14.30 -34.01 9.18
N ASN A 135 13.14 -33.79 8.58
CA ASN A 135 12.29 -32.62 8.58
C ASN A 135 11.72 -32.24 9.96
N SER A 136 11.47 -30.94 10.09
CA SER A 136 10.35 -30.29 10.80
C SER A 136 10.01 -30.77 12.22
N THR A 137 10.20 -29.89 13.21
CA THR A 137 9.17 -29.65 14.24
C THR A 137 9.35 -28.28 14.89
N ILE A 138 8.38 -27.42 14.65
CA ILE A 138 7.65 -26.59 15.62
C ILE A 138 8.44 -25.83 16.70
N SER A 139 8.34 -24.50 16.63
CA SER A 139 8.14 -23.57 17.73
C SER A 139 9.00 -23.68 18.99
N SER A 140 9.89 -22.71 19.14
CA SER A 140 10.10 -22.04 20.42
C SER A 140 10.48 -20.58 20.15
N PHE A 141 9.46 -19.74 20.02
CA PHE A 141 9.61 -18.31 20.26
C PHE A 141 10.21 -18.10 21.64
N SER A 142 11.27 -17.31 21.72
CA SER A 142 11.60 -16.56 22.93
C SER A 142 12.15 -15.18 22.55
N PRO A 143 11.90 -14.17 23.41
CA PRO A 143 11.63 -12.81 22.95
C PRO A 143 12.90 -11.99 22.82
N LEU A 144 13.00 -11.23 21.72
CA LEU A 144 14.00 -10.20 21.53
C LEU A 144 13.76 -9.07 22.55
N HIS A 145 14.63 -9.03 23.55
CA HIS A 145 14.92 -7.87 24.37
C HIS A 145 16.02 -7.04 23.67
N GLN A 146 15.93 -5.72 23.78
CA GLN A 146 16.80 -4.66 23.20
C GLN A 146 16.42 -4.23 21.78
N SER A 147 16.24 -2.95 21.47
CA SER A 147 16.26 -1.75 22.29
C SER A 147 15.72 -0.60 21.45
N SER A 148 14.74 0.10 22.00
CA SER A 148 14.30 1.42 21.58
C SER A 148 15.47 2.41 21.53
N ALA A 149 15.71 3.04 20.39
CA ALA A 149 16.47 4.30 20.33
C ALA A 149 15.48 5.45 20.57
N LEU A 150 15.38 5.91 21.82
CA LEU A 150 14.76 7.19 22.16
C LEU A 150 15.81 8.30 21.95
N PRO A 151 15.48 9.42 21.28
CA PRO A 151 16.36 10.58 21.29
C PRO A 151 16.35 11.27 22.66
N ALA A 152 17.53 11.74 23.04
CA ALA A 152 17.87 12.26 24.35
C ALA A 152 17.01 13.44 24.82
N SER A 153 16.69 13.40 26.10
CA SER A 153 16.08 14.45 26.92
C SER A 153 16.93 15.72 26.95
N PHE A 154 16.38 16.82 26.45
CA PHE A 154 16.86 18.17 26.75
C PHE A 154 16.34 18.58 28.13
N HIS A 155 17.26 18.92 29.03
CA HIS A 155 16.97 19.46 30.36
C HIS A 155 16.28 20.83 30.25
N SER A 156 15.04 20.94 30.75
CA SER A 156 14.40 22.21 31.03
C SER A 156 14.89 22.75 32.38
N ARG A 157 15.49 23.94 32.35
CA ARG A 157 15.87 24.70 33.54
C ARG A 157 14.66 25.56 33.93
N PHE A 158 14.00 25.19 35.02
CA PHE A 158 13.00 26.02 35.69
C PHE A 158 13.71 27.22 36.36
N GLY A 159 13.24 28.42 36.06
CA GLY A 159 13.61 29.67 36.72
C GLY A 159 12.38 30.57 36.79
N SER A 160 11.93 30.82 38.01
CA SER A 160 10.79 31.64 38.40
C SER A 160 11.08 33.14 38.19
N GLY A 161 10.11 33.92 37.69
CA GLY A 161 10.24 35.38 37.60
C GLY A 161 9.04 36.06 36.94
N ASP A 162 8.48 37.01 37.67
CA ASP A 162 7.23 37.75 37.52
C ASP A 162 7.17 38.81 36.38
N SER A 163 5.94 39.23 36.03
CA SER A 163 5.51 40.57 35.58
C SER A 163 5.60 41.08 34.11
N SER A 164 4.40 41.32 33.54
CA SER A 164 3.89 42.48 32.76
C SER A 164 4.59 43.08 31.52
N ASN A 165 3.73 43.41 30.54
CA ASN A 165 3.79 44.43 29.47
C ASN A 165 4.56 44.16 28.16
N ASP A 166 3.74 44.08 27.09
CA ASP A 166 3.71 44.94 25.90
C ASP A 166 4.89 45.01 24.89
N SER A 167 4.48 45.17 23.63
CA SER A 167 5.22 45.66 22.45
C SER A 167 6.16 44.73 21.66
N THR A 168 5.78 44.55 20.39
CA THR A 168 6.64 44.28 19.22
C THR A 168 7.77 45.32 19.10
N PRO A 169 8.95 44.99 18.50
CA PRO A 169 9.15 45.33 17.08
C PRO A 169 10.06 44.38 16.26
N LEU A 170 10.01 44.62 14.94
CA LEU A 170 10.88 44.19 13.83
C LEU A 170 12.40 44.23 14.11
N ILE A 171 13.19 43.38 13.41
CA ILE A 171 14.37 43.75 12.58
C ILE A 171 14.93 42.54 11.78
N GLN A 172 14.91 42.72 10.45
CA GLN A 172 15.90 42.43 9.40
C GLN A 172 16.75 41.13 9.39
N SER A 173 16.52 40.35 8.33
CA SER A 173 17.44 40.08 7.20
C SER A 173 18.94 39.85 7.50
N PHE A 174 19.40 38.62 7.25
CA PHE A 174 20.73 38.36 6.71
C PHE A 174 20.61 37.41 5.52
N SER A 175 21.09 37.89 4.38
CA SER A 175 21.23 37.18 3.12
C SER A 175 22.55 36.41 3.08
N ASP A 176 22.57 35.40 2.21
CA ASP A 176 23.70 34.88 1.45
C ASP A 176 24.77 34.04 2.15
N LEU A 177 24.68 32.73 1.92
CA LEU A 177 25.83 31.90 1.57
C LEU A 177 25.44 30.96 0.42
N SER A 178 25.79 31.38 -0.79
CA SER A 178 25.86 30.56 -2.00
C SER A 178 27.21 29.83 -2.03
N LEU A 179 27.19 28.51 -2.26
CA LEU A 179 28.41 27.76 -2.56
C LEU A 179 28.11 26.62 -3.56
N VAL A 180 28.33 26.99 -4.82
CA VAL A 180 28.98 26.26 -5.93
C VAL A 180 28.59 24.79 -6.15
N GLU A 181 27.92 24.65 -7.29
CA GLU A 181 27.70 23.49 -8.14
C GLU A 181 29.03 22.84 -8.59
N GLN A 182 29.22 21.55 -8.24
CA GLN A 182 30.18 20.67 -8.89
C GLN A 182 29.54 19.30 -9.20
N GLN A 183 29.04 19.18 -10.44
CA GLN A 183 29.19 18.04 -11.34
C GLN A 183 29.02 16.63 -10.74
N GLN A 184 27.80 16.10 -10.75
CA GLN A 184 27.55 14.67 -10.50
C GLN A 184 27.30 13.92 -11.80
N GLN A 185 28.39 13.33 -12.32
CA GLN A 185 28.37 12.35 -13.40
C GLN A 185 27.61 11.08 -13.00
N GLN A 186 26.97 10.51 -14.03
CA GLN A 186 26.10 9.34 -14.04
C GLN A 186 26.68 8.13 -13.31
N ARG A 187 25.94 7.57 -12.35
CA ARG A 187 26.16 6.21 -11.81
C ARG A 187 25.20 5.22 -12.49
N PRO A 188 25.66 4.09 -13.04
CA PRO A 188 24.79 3.04 -13.53
C PRO A 188 24.16 2.28 -12.35
N ALA A 189 22.92 1.84 -12.54
CA ALA A 189 22.11 1.11 -11.56
C ALA A 189 22.73 -0.25 -11.25
N LEU A 190 23.22 -0.42 -10.01
CA LEU A 190 23.56 -1.72 -9.45
C LEU A 190 22.27 -2.40 -8.96
N ALA A 191 22.10 -3.66 -9.37
CA ALA A 191 21.01 -4.53 -8.99
C ALA A 191 20.83 -4.58 -7.47
N ALA A 192 19.58 -4.58 -7.02
CA ALA A 192 19.20 -4.60 -5.62
C ALA A 192 19.57 -5.96 -4.99
N ALA A 193 20.82 -6.12 -4.57
CA ALA A 193 21.22 -7.21 -3.70
C ALA A 193 20.64 -6.98 -2.30
N HIS A 194 19.56 -7.70 -2.00
CA HIS A 194 19.03 -8.01 -0.68
C HIS A 194 19.11 -6.88 0.37
N ALA A 195 18.25 -5.87 0.20
CA ALA A 195 18.03 -4.81 1.20
C ALA A 195 17.34 -5.39 2.45
N GLY A 196 18.11 -6.05 3.32
CA GLY A 196 17.62 -6.61 4.58
C GLY A 196 18.60 -7.56 5.28
N SER A 197 19.63 -8.07 4.59
CA SER A 197 20.56 -9.03 5.17
C SER A 197 21.95 -8.41 5.38
N LEU A 198 22.44 -8.40 6.63
CA LEU A 198 23.83 -8.05 6.95
C LEU A 198 24.84 -9.00 6.28
N PHE A 199 24.39 -10.15 5.78
CA PHE A 199 25.22 -11.05 4.96
C PHE A 199 25.45 -10.53 3.54
N GLY A 200 24.64 -9.58 3.04
CA GLY A 200 24.86 -8.93 1.76
C GLY A 200 26.17 -8.12 1.71
N LEU A 201 26.66 -7.66 2.87
CA LEU A 201 27.99 -7.03 3.00
C LEU A 201 29.15 -8.00 2.73
N PHE A 202 28.93 -9.30 2.96
CA PHE A 202 29.93 -10.35 2.75
C PHE A 202 29.82 -11.02 1.38
N GLN A 203 28.71 -10.82 0.65
CA GLN A 203 28.59 -11.29 -0.72
C GLN A 203 29.42 -10.41 -1.65
N GLN A 204 30.48 -10.99 -2.20
CA GLN A 204 31.26 -10.33 -3.24
C GLN A 204 30.36 -10.07 -4.47
N PRO A 205 30.42 -8.88 -5.09
CA PRO A 205 29.77 -8.68 -6.37
C PRO A 205 30.38 -9.67 -7.36
N GLY A 206 29.54 -10.47 -8.03
CA GLY A 206 29.95 -11.59 -8.88
C GLY A 206 31.16 -11.25 -9.75
N SER A 207 32.30 -11.84 -9.43
CA SER A 207 33.52 -11.66 -10.22
C SER A 207 33.30 -12.29 -11.59
N ALA A 208 33.34 -11.46 -12.63
CA ALA A 208 33.52 -11.90 -14.00
C ALA A 208 34.78 -12.77 -14.07
N ARG A 209 34.60 -14.05 -14.36
CA ARG A 209 35.68 -15.02 -14.55
C ARG A 209 36.40 -14.72 -15.88
N ASN A 210 37.30 -13.75 -15.87
CA ASN A 210 38.34 -13.57 -16.89
C ASN A 210 39.70 -13.83 -16.24
N THR A 211 40.10 -15.10 -16.21
CA THR A 211 41.50 -15.51 -15.98
C THR A 211 42.09 -15.96 -17.32
N PRO A 212 43.11 -15.29 -17.89
CA PRO A 212 43.86 -15.86 -19.01
C PRO A 212 44.86 -16.89 -18.47
N PRO A 213 45.07 -18.05 -19.11
CA PRO A 213 46.23 -18.87 -18.81
C PRO A 213 47.43 -18.39 -19.63
N VAL A 214 48.58 -18.57 -18.98
CA VAL A 214 49.93 -18.20 -19.35
C VAL A 214 50.39 -18.91 -20.64
N THR A 215 51.27 -18.20 -21.35
CA THR A 215 52.07 -18.58 -22.52
C THR A 215 52.67 -19.99 -22.50
N GLY A 216 52.51 -20.72 -23.61
CA GLY A 216 53.27 -21.92 -23.98
C GLY A 216 53.20 -22.13 -25.50
N THR A 217 54.37 -22.30 -26.13
CA THR A 217 54.67 -22.33 -27.57
C THR A 217 54.18 -23.58 -28.34
N SER A 218 53.58 -23.43 -29.53
CA SER A 218 54.01 -24.05 -30.83
C SER A 218 52.93 -24.05 -31.96
N THR A 219 53.28 -23.40 -33.08
CA THR A 219 52.97 -23.63 -34.52
C THR A 219 51.53 -23.64 -35.11
N PRO A 220 51.35 -23.16 -36.38
CA PRO A 220 50.04 -22.90 -37.00
C PRO A 220 49.64 -23.91 -38.10
N ILE A 221 48.33 -24.13 -38.31
CA ILE A 221 47.76 -24.75 -39.53
C ILE A 221 46.44 -24.01 -39.91
N PRO A 222 46.18 -23.67 -41.19
CA PRO A 222 44.98 -22.95 -41.63
C PRO A 222 43.93 -23.88 -42.28
N SER A 223 42.63 -23.62 -42.06
CA SER A 223 41.56 -24.12 -42.95
C SER A 223 40.25 -23.31 -42.85
N THR A 224 40.00 -22.54 -43.91
CA THR A 224 38.74 -22.24 -44.64
C THR A 224 37.35 -22.17 -43.97
N PRO A 225 36.46 -21.25 -44.43
CA PRO A 225 35.14 -21.02 -43.84
C PRO A 225 34.06 -21.93 -44.48
N THR A 226 33.21 -22.54 -43.66
CA THR A 226 31.94 -23.13 -44.13
C THR A 226 30.75 -22.40 -43.50
N LYS A 227 29.94 -21.84 -44.41
CA LYS A 227 28.64 -21.22 -44.14
C LYS A 227 27.69 -22.28 -43.61
N GLY A 228 27.30 -22.17 -42.33
CA GLY A 228 26.16 -22.86 -41.75
C GLY A 228 25.15 -21.85 -41.24
N LYS A 229 24.11 -21.55 -42.03
CA LYS A 229 22.92 -20.87 -41.53
C LYS A 229 22.16 -21.86 -40.64
N VAL A 230 22.27 -21.71 -39.33
CA VAL A 230 21.33 -22.33 -38.38
C VAL A 230 20.30 -21.27 -38.04
N ALA A 231 19.07 -21.49 -38.47
CA ALA A 231 17.93 -20.65 -38.18
C ALA A 231 17.61 -20.75 -36.68
N LEU A 232 17.75 -19.63 -35.97
CA LEU A 232 17.28 -19.44 -34.60
C LEU A 232 15.75 -19.26 -34.64
N ASN A 233 15.03 -20.37 -34.51
CA ASN A 233 13.57 -20.38 -34.33
C ASN A 233 13.24 -20.99 -32.98
N THR A 234 13.20 -20.18 -31.90
CA THR A 234 12.33 -20.36 -30.71
C THR A 234 12.67 -19.33 -29.64
N ALA A 235 11.92 -18.23 -29.57
CA ALA A 235 11.91 -17.31 -28.41
C ALA A 235 10.57 -16.55 -28.27
N THR A 236 9.50 -17.03 -28.91
CA THR A 236 8.20 -16.32 -28.95
C THR A 236 7.12 -16.97 -28.07
N SER A 237 7.38 -18.14 -27.48
CA SER A 237 6.38 -18.84 -26.65
C SER A 237 6.33 -18.30 -25.22
N GLU A 238 7.48 -18.03 -24.59
CA GLU A 238 7.56 -17.63 -23.17
C GLU A 238 6.90 -16.26 -22.88
N THR A 239 6.94 -15.32 -23.83
CA THR A 239 6.41 -13.96 -23.61
C THR A 239 4.88 -13.88 -23.47
N ILE A 240 4.15 -14.87 -23.99
CA ILE A 240 2.68 -14.88 -23.95
C ILE A 240 2.19 -15.36 -22.58
N ASP A 241 2.93 -16.27 -21.95
CA ASP A 241 2.57 -16.84 -20.65
C ASP A 241 2.71 -15.80 -19.54
N LEU A 242 3.82 -15.03 -19.51
CA LEU A 242 4.06 -13.99 -18.50
C LEU A 242 2.95 -12.94 -18.43
N LYS A 243 2.50 -12.47 -19.59
CA LYS A 243 1.44 -11.46 -19.64
C LYS A 243 0.13 -12.04 -19.10
N SER A 244 -0.18 -13.27 -19.45
CA SER A 244 -1.41 -13.93 -19.01
C SER A 244 -1.43 -14.12 -17.49
N GLU A 245 -0.29 -14.49 -16.91
CA GLU A 245 -0.07 -14.65 -15.48
C GLU A 245 -0.21 -13.34 -14.73
N ILE A 246 0.48 -12.27 -15.17
CA ILE A 246 0.34 -10.93 -14.58
C ILE A 246 -1.12 -10.47 -14.61
N LEU A 247 -1.83 -10.69 -15.73
CA LEU A 247 -3.25 -10.33 -15.82
C LEU A 247 -4.13 -11.19 -14.91
N SER A 248 -3.76 -12.44 -14.66
CA SER A 248 -4.44 -13.32 -13.71
C SER A 248 -4.29 -12.80 -12.29
N SER A 249 -3.06 -12.52 -11.85
CA SER A 249 -2.77 -12.02 -10.49
C SER A 249 -3.40 -10.64 -10.23
N ILE A 250 -3.52 -9.77 -11.25
CA ILE A 250 -4.24 -8.49 -11.09
C ILE A 250 -5.76 -8.70 -10.98
N ARG A 251 -6.33 -9.75 -11.60
CA ARG A 251 -7.74 -10.10 -11.39
C ARG A 251 -7.97 -10.65 -9.98
N GLU A 252 -7.06 -11.49 -9.49
CA GLU A 252 -7.09 -11.94 -8.10
C GLU A 252 -7.02 -10.76 -7.11
N LEU A 253 -6.17 -9.76 -7.39
CA LEU A 253 -6.15 -8.51 -6.63
C LEU A 253 -7.50 -7.77 -6.65
N LEU A 254 -8.21 -7.75 -7.78
CA LEU A 254 -9.54 -7.14 -7.87
C LEU A 254 -10.56 -7.90 -7.02
N ASP A 255 -10.56 -9.23 -7.10
CA ASP A 255 -11.45 -10.09 -6.32
C ASP A 255 -11.16 -9.95 -4.82
N GLU A 256 -9.88 -9.86 -4.43
CA GLU A 256 -9.48 -9.57 -3.05
C GLU A 256 -10.08 -8.24 -2.59
N LEU A 257 -9.88 -7.16 -3.35
CA LEU A 257 -10.43 -5.83 -3.03
C LEU A 257 -11.94 -5.85 -2.85
N ASP A 258 -12.64 -6.77 -3.53
CA ASP A 258 -14.08 -6.88 -3.42
C ASP A 258 -14.56 -7.60 -2.15
N VAL A 259 -13.79 -8.59 -1.70
CA VAL A 259 -14.16 -9.44 -0.56
C VAL A 259 -13.61 -8.94 0.78
N VAL A 260 -12.63 -8.01 0.80
CA VAL A 260 -11.98 -7.51 2.04
C VAL A 260 -12.95 -7.17 3.17
N ASP A 261 -14.02 -6.41 2.89
CA ASP A 261 -14.93 -5.98 3.96
C ASP A 261 -15.76 -7.14 4.53
N SER A 262 -16.00 -8.20 3.74
CA SER A 262 -16.68 -9.41 4.20
C SER A 262 -15.74 -10.24 5.09
N GLN A 263 -14.48 -10.41 4.68
CA GLN A 263 -13.46 -11.09 5.48
C GLN A 263 -13.24 -10.41 6.84
N ILE A 264 -13.18 -9.07 6.86
CA ILE A 264 -13.07 -8.32 8.12
C ILE A 264 -14.30 -8.56 9.01
N ALA A 265 -15.49 -8.62 8.41
CA ALA A 265 -16.74 -8.80 9.14
C ALA A 265 -16.90 -10.21 9.74
N GLU A 266 -16.25 -11.24 9.18
CA GLU A 266 -16.26 -12.60 9.74
C GLU A 266 -15.64 -12.65 11.14
N SER A 267 -14.57 -11.90 11.37
CA SER A 267 -13.89 -11.81 12.67
C SER A 267 -14.67 -11.00 13.72
N ALA A 268 -15.81 -10.41 13.38
CA ALA A 268 -16.54 -9.52 14.29
C ALA A 268 -17.01 -10.20 15.59
N LEU A 269 -17.33 -11.49 15.51
CA LEU A 269 -17.85 -12.26 16.65
C LEU A 269 -16.80 -12.55 17.72
N ASP A 270 -15.52 -12.54 17.35
CA ASP A 270 -14.43 -12.76 18.29
C ASP A 270 -14.10 -11.49 19.08
N HIS A 271 -14.47 -10.32 18.55
CA HIS A 271 -14.16 -9.02 19.15
C HIS A 271 -15.33 -8.35 19.86
N ILE A 272 -16.58 -8.61 19.44
CA ILE A 272 -17.79 -7.96 19.98
C ILE A 272 -18.60 -8.93 20.82
N HIS A 273 -18.77 -8.64 22.11
CA HIS A 273 -19.60 -9.44 23.02
C HIS A 273 -20.95 -8.80 23.32
N ALA A 274 -21.88 -9.58 23.89
CA ALA A 274 -23.21 -9.10 24.23
C ALA A 274 -23.13 -8.10 25.39
N GLY A 275 -23.92 -7.01 25.30
CA GLY A 275 -23.98 -5.97 26.34
C GLY A 275 -22.80 -4.99 26.34
N GLU A 276 -21.87 -5.08 25.39
CA GLU A 276 -20.76 -4.13 25.28
C GLU A 276 -21.21 -2.75 24.76
N ILE A 277 -20.53 -1.71 25.23
CA ILE A 277 -20.66 -0.35 24.73
C ILE A 277 -19.43 -0.04 23.86
N ILE A 278 -19.67 0.17 22.56
CA ILE A 278 -18.61 0.37 21.56
C ILE A 278 -18.68 1.80 21.04
N LEU A 279 -17.56 2.52 21.10
CA LEU A 279 -17.45 3.86 20.51
C LEU A 279 -16.89 3.80 19.07
N ILE A 280 -17.52 4.52 18.15
CA ILE A 280 -17.16 4.59 16.73
C ILE A 280 -17.03 6.05 16.30
N ASN A 281 -15.98 6.38 15.53
CA ASN A 281 -15.78 7.75 15.03
C ASN A 281 -16.52 8.07 13.71
N THR A 282 -16.67 7.10 12.81
CA THR A 282 -17.15 7.35 11.45
C THR A 282 -18.10 6.28 10.94
N SER A 283 -18.95 6.64 9.97
CA SER A 283 -19.83 5.74 9.24
C SER A 283 -19.12 5.02 8.08
N SER A 284 -17.96 4.43 8.34
CA SER A 284 -17.24 3.66 7.31
C SER A 284 -18.00 2.38 6.95
N GLN A 285 -18.03 2.02 5.66
CA GLN A 285 -18.70 0.80 5.18
C GLN A 285 -18.12 -0.46 5.82
N THR A 286 -16.79 -0.51 6.04
CA THR A 286 -16.11 -1.62 6.73
C THR A 286 -16.63 -1.77 8.16
N VAL A 287 -16.76 -0.67 8.90
CA VAL A 287 -17.28 -0.67 10.29
C VAL A 287 -18.73 -1.10 10.31
N GLN A 288 -19.56 -0.59 9.40
CA GLN A 288 -20.97 -0.97 9.31
C GLN A 288 -21.14 -2.47 9.03
N ARG A 289 -20.38 -3.05 8.10
CA ARG A 289 -20.44 -4.50 7.82
C ARG A 289 -19.96 -5.32 9.02
N PHE A 290 -18.87 -4.89 9.67
CA PHE A 290 -18.36 -5.52 10.87
C PHE A 290 -19.39 -5.54 12.01
N LEU A 291 -19.99 -4.40 12.33
CA LEU A 291 -21.02 -4.29 13.35
C LEU A 291 -22.30 -5.04 12.97
N ALA A 292 -22.72 -4.99 11.71
CA ALA A 292 -23.89 -5.72 11.23
C ALA A 292 -23.72 -7.24 11.33
N ALA A 293 -22.52 -7.77 11.08
CA ALA A 293 -22.22 -9.19 11.26
C ALA A 293 -22.34 -9.62 12.72
N ALA A 294 -21.84 -8.80 13.66
CA ALA A 294 -22.00 -9.04 15.10
C ALA A 294 -23.45 -8.90 15.56
N ALA A 295 -24.16 -7.87 15.08
CA ALA A 295 -25.54 -7.53 15.48
C ALA A 295 -26.54 -8.65 15.18
N ARG A 296 -26.30 -9.44 14.13
CA ARG A 296 -27.11 -10.62 13.79
C ARG A 296 -27.12 -11.69 14.88
N LYS A 297 -26.06 -11.78 15.70
CA LYS A 297 -25.91 -12.82 16.72
C LYS A 297 -25.96 -12.29 18.15
N ARG A 298 -25.63 -11.01 18.36
CA ARG A 298 -25.47 -10.42 19.70
C ARG A 298 -26.06 -9.01 19.75
N LYS A 299 -26.70 -8.67 20.87
CA LYS A 299 -27.16 -7.31 21.15
C LYS A 299 -26.06 -6.55 21.92
N PHE A 300 -25.73 -5.36 21.45
CA PHE A 300 -24.76 -4.45 22.06
C PHE A 300 -25.17 -3.00 21.78
N THR A 301 -24.46 -2.05 22.36
CA THR A 301 -24.73 -0.61 22.20
C THR A 301 -23.59 0.03 21.42
N SER A 302 -23.92 0.74 20.34
CA SER A 302 -22.96 1.51 19.55
C SER A 302 -23.11 3.00 19.85
N MET A 303 -22.06 3.63 20.36
CA MET A 303 -21.96 5.09 20.48
C MET A 303 -21.25 5.65 19.25
N VAL A 304 -21.88 6.60 18.57
CA VAL A 304 -21.35 7.22 17.35
C VAL A 304 -20.97 8.66 17.67
N HIS A 305 -19.71 8.99 17.43
CA HIS A 305 -19.21 10.35 17.49
C HIS A 305 -19.66 11.15 16.27
N GLY A 306 -20.22 12.35 16.48
CA GLY A 306 -20.46 13.31 15.42
C GLY A 306 -21.59 14.29 15.72
N GLN A 307 -21.52 15.47 15.08
CA GLN A 307 -22.49 16.56 15.25
C GLN A 307 -23.72 16.45 14.33
N VAL A 308 -23.62 15.74 13.21
CA VAL A 308 -24.69 15.66 12.20
C VAL A 308 -25.31 14.27 12.22
N MET A 309 -26.63 14.21 12.42
CA MET A 309 -27.43 12.99 12.39
C MET A 309 -27.19 12.24 11.07
N PRO A 310 -26.55 11.05 11.08
CA PRO A 310 -26.40 10.21 9.92
C PRO A 310 -27.65 9.36 9.81
N ASP A 311 -28.79 10.00 9.52
CA ASP A 311 -30.09 9.34 9.59
C ASP A 311 -30.15 8.13 8.67
N GLU A 312 -29.43 8.09 7.55
CA GLU A 312 -29.44 6.97 6.60
C GLU A 312 -28.38 5.89 6.88
N SER A 313 -27.19 6.30 7.34
CA SER A 313 -26.02 5.40 7.38
C SER A 313 -26.15 4.33 8.46
N PHE A 314 -26.86 4.61 9.56
CA PHE A 314 -27.02 3.67 10.66
C PHE A 314 -28.40 3.00 10.72
N LYS A 315 -29.34 3.33 9.81
CA LYS A 315 -30.64 2.61 9.69
C LYS A 315 -30.45 1.09 9.62
N PRO A 316 -29.49 0.54 8.84
CA PRO A 316 -29.31 -0.90 8.78
C PRO A 316 -28.92 -1.52 10.13
N LEU A 317 -28.16 -0.80 10.96
CA LEU A 317 -27.71 -1.29 12.25
C LEU A 317 -28.84 -1.25 13.29
N THR A 318 -29.65 -0.19 13.27
CA THR A 318 -30.86 -0.08 14.09
C THR A 318 -31.90 -1.14 13.72
N ALA A 319 -32.09 -1.41 12.42
CA ALA A 319 -32.99 -2.45 11.93
C ALA A 319 -32.59 -3.87 12.38
N LEU A 320 -31.30 -4.10 12.65
CA LEU A 320 -30.77 -5.36 13.19
C LEU A 320 -30.90 -5.46 14.72
N GLY A 321 -31.51 -4.49 15.39
CA GLY A 321 -31.78 -4.52 16.83
C GLY A 321 -30.61 -4.06 17.72
N THR A 322 -29.65 -3.31 17.15
CA THR A 322 -28.57 -2.66 17.91
C THR A 322 -29.01 -1.26 18.35
N THR A 323 -28.73 -0.91 19.61
CA THR A 323 -28.97 0.46 20.09
C THR A 323 -27.85 1.37 19.60
N VAL A 324 -28.18 2.35 18.77
CA VAL A 324 -27.25 3.37 18.29
C VAL A 324 -27.52 4.67 19.04
N ILE A 325 -26.51 5.20 19.72
CA ILE A 325 -26.57 6.45 20.48
C ILE A 325 -25.58 7.41 19.86
N MET A 326 -26.03 8.61 19.50
CA MET A 326 -25.13 9.66 19.04
C MET A 326 -24.62 10.48 20.19
N ILE A 327 -23.32 10.81 20.15
CA ILE A 327 -22.67 11.63 21.17
C ILE A 327 -21.91 12.79 20.51
N PRO A 328 -21.98 14.00 21.08
CA PRO A 328 -21.17 15.12 20.61
C PRO A 328 -19.70 14.92 21.01
N ASP A 329 -18.80 15.57 20.26
CA ASP A 329 -17.35 15.54 20.47
C ASP A 329 -16.94 15.92 21.90
N SER A 330 -17.67 16.85 22.52
CA SER A 330 -17.46 17.28 23.91
C SER A 330 -17.76 16.20 24.95
N ALA A 331 -18.65 15.24 24.65
CA ALA A 331 -19.05 14.19 25.56
C ALA A 331 -18.17 12.93 25.49
N VAL A 332 -17.31 12.82 24.48
CA VAL A 332 -16.45 11.63 24.26
C VAL A 332 -15.61 11.31 25.50
N PHE A 333 -14.95 12.30 26.09
CA PHE A 333 -14.08 12.09 27.24
C PHE A 333 -14.87 11.67 28.48
N ALA A 334 -16.02 12.30 28.74
CA ALA A 334 -16.88 11.97 29.89
C ALA A 334 -17.45 10.54 29.81
N LEU A 335 -17.87 10.12 28.61
CA LEU A 335 -18.46 8.80 28.37
C LEU A 335 -17.43 7.68 28.25
N MET A 336 -16.14 8.00 28.07
CA MET A 336 -15.08 7.01 27.90
C MET A 336 -14.96 6.03 29.07
N SER A 337 -15.32 6.45 30.29
CA SER A 337 -15.36 5.59 31.49
C SER A 337 -16.38 4.42 31.40
N ARG A 338 -17.34 4.50 30.49
CA ARG A 338 -18.39 3.48 30.29
C ARG A 338 -18.18 2.66 29.01
N ILE A 339 -17.28 3.10 28.14
CA ILE A 339 -17.02 2.45 26.85
C ILE A 339 -16.09 1.26 27.07
N ASN A 340 -16.46 0.10 26.54
CA ASN A 340 -15.65 -1.11 26.65
C ASN A 340 -14.55 -1.16 25.60
N LYS A 341 -14.86 -0.71 24.37
CA LYS A 341 -13.95 -0.75 23.22
C LYS A 341 -14.18 0.43 22.29
N VAL A 342 -13.12 0.90 21.64
CA VAL A 342 -13.22 1.87 20.54
C VAL A 342 -12.91 1.15 19.23
N ILE A 343 -13.75 1.37 18.21
CA ILE A 343 -13.52 0.87 16.85
C ILE A 343 -13.27 2.05 15.90
N LEU A 344 -12.13 2.05 15.24
CA LEU A 344 -11.74 3.05 14.24
C LEU A 344 -11.57 2.41 12.87
N ALA A 345 -11.91 3.15 11.82
CA ALA A 345 -11.54 2.81 10.45
C ALA A 345 -10.68 3.92 9.85
N PRO A 346 -9.40 3.66 9.55
CA PRO A 346 -8.54 4.63 8.94
C PRO A 346 -8.80 4.73 7.44
N HIS A 347 -8.40 5.87 6.88
CA HIS A 347 -8.24 6.04 5.46
C HIS A 347 -7.01 5.28 4.95
N THR A 348 -5.87 5.40 5.66
CA THR A 348 -4.58 4.77 5.33
C THR A 348 -3.81 4.42 6.62
N VAL A 349 -3.00 3.36 6.58
CA VAL A 349 -2.01 3.03 7.62
C VAL A 349 -0.62 3.30 7.05
N LEU A 350 0.23 4.02 7.78
CA LEU A 350 1.57 4.44 7.34
C LEU A 350 2.65 3.43 7.74
N ALA A 351 3.86 3.60 7.20
CA ALA A 351 4.98 2.67 7.39
C ALA A 351 5.39 2.48 8.86
N ASN A 352 5.22 3.52 9.69
CA ASN A 352 5.52 3.47 11.12
C ASN A 352 4.33 2.96 11.97
N GLY A 353 3.24 2.51 11.35
CA GLY A 353 2.01 2.09 12.04
C GLY A 353 1.07 3.24 12.40
N SER A 354 1.40 4.49 12.09
CA SER A 354 0.50 5.63 12.30
C SER A 354 -0.73 5.55 11.39
N LEU A 355 -1.85 6.12 11.84
CA LEU A 355 -3.12 6.04 11.13
C LEU A 355 -3.51 7.42 10.59
N LEU A 356 -3.78 7.48 9.28
CA LEU A 356 -4.50 8.61 8.70
C LEU A 356 -6.00 8.27 8.77
N ALA A 357 -6.73 8.97 9.64
CA ALA A 357 -8.14 8.72 9.89
C ALA A 357 -8.94 10.03 9.87
N ALA A 358 -10.26 9.93 10.00
CA ALA A 358 -11.11 11.11 10.05
C ALA A 358 -10.77 12.01 11.26
N SER A 359 -11.16 13.28 11.15
CA SER A 359 -11.07 14.24 12.26
C SER A 359 -11.71 13.67 13.54
N GLY A 360 -11.20 14.09 14.69
CA GLY A 360 -11.64 13.57 15.99
C GLY A 360 -11.07 12.20 16.39
N SER A 361 -10.56 11.39 15.45
CA SER A 361 -10.00 10.05 15.78
C SER A 361 -8.86 10.13 16.78
N SER A 362 -7.99 11.15 16.65
CA SER A 362 -6.86 11.37 17.57
C SER A 362 -7.35 11.70 18.99
N THR A 363 -8.34 12.58 19.13
CA THR A 363 -8.96 12.94 20.42
C THR A 363 -9.59 11.72 21.08
N ILE A 364 -10.32 10.90 20.31
CA ILE A 364 -10.90 9.65 20.78
C ILE A 364 -9.80 8.68 21.26
N ALA A 365 -8.71 8.53 20.49
CA ALA A 365 -7.60 7.64 20.85
C ALA A 365 -6.87 8.12 22.12
N LEU A 366 -6.68 9.44 22.29
CA LEU A 366 -6.10 10.02 23.50
C LEU A 366 -7.01 9.80 24.72
N ALA A 367 -8.31 10.00 24.57
CA ALA A 367 -9.28 9.73 25.62
C ALA A 367 -9.31 8.23 25.98
N ALA A 368 -9.30 7.34 24.99
CA ALA A 368 -9.25 5.90 25.19
C ALA A 368 -7.98 5.47 25.93
N ARG A 369 -6.83 6.05 25.57
CA ARG A 369 -5.56 5.83 26.27
C ARG A 369 -5.63 6.26 27.74
N ALA A 370 -6.23 7.41 28.03
CA ALA A 370 -6.39 7.90 29.41
C ALA A 370 -7.25 6.95 30.26
N HIS A 371 -8.31 6.39 29.67
CA HIS A 371 -9.22 5.45 30.34
C HIS A 371 -8.83 3.96 30.19
N ARG A 372 -7.69 3.66 29.56
CA ARG A 372 -7.22 2.29 29.26
C ARG A 372 -8.23 1.45 28.50
N VAL A 373 -9.01 2.09 27.64
CA VAL A 373 -9.96 1.42 26.74
C VAL A 373 -9.20 0.95 25.51
N PRO A 374 -9.31 -0.34 25.12
CA PRO A 374 -8.67 -0.85 23.92
C PRO A 374 -9.24 -0.21 22.65
N VAL A 375 -8.33 0.18 21.74
CA VAL A 375 -8.66 0.73 20.43
C VAL A 375 -8.40 -0.33 19.36
N VAL A 376 -9.45 -0.72 18.65
CA VAL A 376 -9.43 -1.70 17.55
C VAL A 376 -9.53 -0.95 16.22
N VAL A 377 -8.69 -1.30 15.26
CA VAL A 377 -8.60 -0.61 13.97
C VAL A 377 -8.95 -1.58 12.84
N LEU A 378 -9.96 -1.24 12.05
CA LEU A 378 -10.41 -2.05 10.92
C LEU A 378 -9.85 -1.48 9.61
N SER A 379 -8.94 -2.22 8.97
CA SER A 379 -8.33 -1.80 7.71
C SER A 379 -8.04 -3.00 6.81
N GLY A 380 -8.31 -2.84 5.51
CA GLY A 380 -7.82 -3.76 4.49
C GLY A 380 -6.32 -3.54 4.21
N ILE A 381 -5.66 -4.59 3.69
CA ILE A 381 -4.22 -4.58 3.36
C ILE A 381 -3.91 -3.52 2.29
N TYR A 382 -4.83 -3.26 1.37
CA TYR A 382 -4.67 -2.25 0.31
C TYR A 382 -4.51 -0.80 0.83
N LYS A 383 -4.87 -0.54 2.10
CA LYS A 383 -4.67 0.75 2.77
C LYS A 383 -3.30 0.87 3.45
N LEU A 384 -2.50 -0.19 3.50
CA LEU A 384 -1.13 -0.13 4.04
C LEU A 384 -0.23 0.61 3.06
N SER A 385 0.35 1.73 3.51
CA SER A 385 1.23 2.55 2.70
C SER A 385 2.66 2.54 3.23
N PRO A 386 3.66 2.34 2.35
CA PRO A 386 5.07 2.39 2.73
C PRO A 386 5.61 3.81 2.93
N VAL A 387 4.75 4.83 2.87
CA VAL A 387 5.15 6.23 3.10
C VAL A 387 5.32 6.47 4.59
N TYR A 388 6.42 7.12 4.95
CA TYR A 388 6.72 7.52 6.32
C TYR A 388 6.25 8.96 6.57
N PRO A 389 5.58 9.25 7.71
CA PRO A 389 5.13 10.60 8.04
C PRO A 389 6.29 11.46 8.57
N PHE A 390 7.10 12.03 7.68
CA PHE A 390 8.13 13.00 8.08
C PHE A 390 7.51 14.32 8.53
N ASP A 391 6.55 14.83 7.75
CA ASP A 391 5.72 15.97 8.12
C ASP A 391 4.25 15.54 8.19
N THR A 392 3.67 15.66 9.39
CA THR A 392 2.26 15.36 9.60
C THR A 392 1.33 16.39 8.96
N ALA A 393 1.77 17.64 8.79
CA ALA A 393 0.95 18.71 8.24
C ALA A 393 0.65 18.48 6.74
N GLU A 394 1.61 17.94 6.00
CA GLU A 394 1.45 17.59 4.58
C GLU A 394 0.37 16.51 4.36
N LEU A 395 0.18 15.63 5.35
CA LEU A 395 -0.78 14.53 5.30
C LEU A 395 -2.21 14.98 5.62
N ILE A 396 -2.39 16.08 6.36
CA ILE A 396 -3.71 16.53 6.84
C ILE A 396 -4.50 17.21 5.71
N GLU A 397 -5.68 16.66 5.41
CA GLU A 397 -6.62 17.25 4.47
C GLU A 397 -7.46 18.38 5.07
N TRP A 398 -7.47 19.52 4.37
CA TRP A 398 -8.31 20.67 4.71
C TRP A 398 -9.64 20.55 3.99
N GLY A 399 -10.72 20.59 4.77
CA GLY A 399 -12.10 20.61 4.28
C GLY A 399 -12.58 22.02 3.93
N ASP A 400 -13.80 22.08 3.45
CA ASP A 400 -14.52 23.34 3.22
C ASP A 400 -14.90 23.98 4.57
N PRO A 401 -14.52 25.24 4.85
CA PRO A 401 -14.88 25.93 6.09
C PRO A 401 -16.39 26.07 6.29
N SER A 402 -17.21 25.99 5.23
CA SER A 402 -18.68 26.04 5.35
C SER A 402 -19.29 24.84 6.07
N LYS A 403 -18.50 23.81 6.41
CA LYS A 403 -18.95 22.60 7.11
C LYS A 403 -18.64 22.58 8.61
N VAL A 404 -18.04 23.64 9.13
CA VAL A 404 -17.65 23.78 10.55
C VAL A 404 -18.64 24.65 11.30
#